data_AF-A0A251UYN4-F1
#
_entry.id   AF-A0A251UYN4-F1
#
_cell.length_a   1.000
_cell.length_b   1.000
_cell.length_c   1.000
_cell.angle_alpha   90.00
_cell.angle_beta   90.00
_cell.angle_gamma   90.00
#
_symmetry.space_group_name_H-M   'P 1'
#
loop_
_entity.id
_entity.type
_entity.pdbx_description
1 polymer ?
#
loop_
_entity_poly.entity_id
_entity_poly.type
_entity_poly.pdbx_seq_one_letter_code
_entity_poly.pdbx_strand_id
1 'polypeptide(L)'
;MTAIATAAALSLPISCSTSSKFANRKGVRGGFVVFAISASGEGGGLVDKKNPWSTLFNVEEPRSKAPQSKGKFLDVNEAFEVARYDIQYCDWRARQDLLTIMLLHEKVVDVLNPLARDYKSIGTLKKDLAELQEELAEAHKQMHISEARVGAALDKLAHMETLVNDRLLQDRTTTATEITTSSPPSTSKETIERKTQRKGLNVSGPVQPYHPRLKNFWYPVAFSRDLKEDTLIPIDCFEEPWVVFRGKDGKPGCIRNTCAHRACPLDLGSVNEGRVQCPYHGWEYSTDGTCEKMPSTKFVNVKIKSLPCFEQEGMIWIWPGNEPPAATIPSLEPPKGFQIHAEIVMELPVEHGLLLDNLLDLAHAPFTHTSTFAKGWSVPSLVKFLTPSSGLEGYWDPYPIDMEFRPPCMVLSTIGISKPGKLEGQSTKQCSTHLHQLHVCLPSSRNKTRLLYRMSLDFAPVLQYVPFMHILWRHFAEKVLNEDLRLVLGQQDRMINGENVWNMPVSYDKLGVRYRLWRTAVEEGSKTLPFSK
;
A
#
# COMPACT_ATOMS: atom_id res chain seq x y z
N MET A 1 3.03 34.79 61.29
CA MET A 1 2.18 34.91 62.49
C MET A 1 0.73 34.69 62.03
N THR A 2 0.21 33.47 62.14
CA THR A 2 -0.69 32.98 63.24
C THR A 2 -1.98 33.82 63.37
N ALA A 3 -3.21 33.32 63.43
CA ALA A 3 -3.84 32.00 63.25
C ALA A 3 -5.38 32.19 63.48
N ILE A 4 -6.19 31.14 63.19
CA ILE A 4 -7.52 30.80 63.79
C ILE A 4 -8.73 31.62 63.23
N ALA A 5 -9.93 31.10 62.87
CA ALA A 5 -10.82 30.08 63.46
C ALA A 5 -11.88 29.58 62.41
N THR A 6 -12.19 28.29 62.28
CA THR A 6 -13.27 27.43 62.90
C THR A 6 -14.59 27.28 62.13
N ALA A 7 -15.19 26.11 62.32
CA ALA A 7 -16.23 25.45 61.54
C ALA A 7 -17.68 25.88 61.85
N ALA A 8 -18.61 25.56 60.94
CA ALA A 8 -20.00 25.30 61.27
C ALA A 8 -20.58 24.21 60.34
N ALA A 9 -21.05 23.13 60.97
CA ALA A 9 -21.86 22.05 60.40
C ALA A 9 -23.30 22.53 60.12
N LEU A 10 -24.05 21.82 59.26
CA LEU A 10 -25.53 21.69 59.23
C LEU A 10 -25.86 20.65 58.12
N SER A 11 -26.02 19.36 58.47
CA SER A 11 -27.31 18.64 58.68
C SER A 11 -28.14 18.38 57.40
N LEU A 12 -28.27 17.09 57.05
CA LEU A 12 -29.26 16.50 56.13
C LEU A 12 -30.71 16.85 56.56
N PRO A 13 -31.70 16.75 55.65
CA PRO A 13 -32.52 15.54 55.72
C PRO A 13 -32.87 14.90 54.37
N ILE A 14 -33.05 13.59 54.50
CA ILE A 14 -33.65 12.61 53.60
C ILE A 14 -35.10 13.00 53.26
N SER A 15 -35.52 12.79 52.01
CA SER A 15 -36.91 12.41 51.72
C SER A 15 -36.97 11.54 50.47
N CYS A 16 -37.23 10.24 50.69
CA CYS A 16 -37.75 9.33 49.68
C CYS A 16 -39.27 9.53 49.58
N SER A 17 -39.79 9.67 48.37
CA SER A 17 -41.20 9.32 48.11
C SER A 17 -41.34 8.67 46.73
N THR A 18 -41.83 7.44 46.79
CA THR A 18 -42.23 6.54 45.72
C THR A 18 -43.57 6.96 45.09
N SER A 19 -43.94 6.26 44.00
CA SER A 19 -45.30 6.11 43.44
C SER A 19 -45.75 7.22 42.47
N SER A 20 -46.52 6.99 41.40
CA SER A 20 -46.85 5.84 40.55
C SER A 20 -47.74 6.36 39.41
N LYS A 21 -47.66 5.71 38.24
CA LYS A 21 -48.73 5.48 37.24
C LYS A 21 -49.43 6.64 36.47
N PHE A 22 -49.84 6.24 35.25
CA PHE A 22 -50.81 6.83 34.30
C PHE A 22 -50.37 8.12 33.58
N ALA A 23 -50.72 8.41 32.34
CA ALA A 23 -51.20 7.66 31.18
C ALA A 23 -51.21 8.62 29.98
N ASN A 24 -50.98 8.06 28.80
CA ASN A 24 -51.51 8.40 27.48
C ASN A 24 -52.00 9.84 27.14
N ARG A 25 -51.41 10.33 26.04
CA ARG A 25 -52.01 10.97 24.85
C ARG A 25 -52.00 12.50 24.69
N LYS A 26 -51.41 12.84 23.52
CA LYS A 26 -51.71 13.91 22.54
C LYS A 26 -51.06 15.29 22.75
N GLY A 27 -49.94 15.47 22.03
CA GLY A 27 -49.89 16.34 20.85
C GLY A 27 -50.09 17.83 21.07
N VAL A 28 -48.98 18.57 21.13
CA VAL A 28 -48.91 19.99 20.74
C VAL A 28 -47.67 20.18 19.88
N ARG A 29 -47.89 20.58 18.62
CA ARG A 29 -46.87 21.19 17.76
C ARG A 29 -46.54 22.56 18.34
N GLY A 30 -45.29 22.76 18.76
CA GLY A 30 -44.74 24.06 19.08
C GLY A 30 -43.31 24.12 18.55
N GLY A 31 -43.11 24.79 17.42
CA GLY A 31 -41.78 25.10 16.90
C GLY A 31 -41.07 26.08 17.82
N PHE A 32 -39.75 25.95 17.94
CA PHE A 32 -38.90 26.95 18.58
C PHE A 32 -37.86 27.49 17.60
N VAL A 33 -37.82 28.82 17.61
CA VAL A 33 -37.00 29.73 16.84
C VAL A 33 -35.56 29.75 17.40
N VAL A 34 -34.58 29.77 16.51
CA VAL A 34 -33.15 29.87 16.85
C VAL A 34 -32.82 31.34 17.14
N PHE A 35 -32.33 31.65 18.34
CA PHE A 35 -31.63 32.91 18.62
C PHE A 35 -30.14 32.74 18.33
N ALA A 36 -29.61 33.63 17.50
CA ALA A 36 -28.18 33.85 17.39
C ALA A 36 -27.71 34.67 18.59
N ILE A 37 -26.73 34.16 19.34
CA ILE A 37 -26.03 34.97 20.35
C ILE A 37 -24.64 35.27 19.82
N SER A 38 -24.47 36.53 19.45
CA SER A 38 -23.20 37.21 19.25
C SER A 38 -22.42 37.30 20.56
N ALA A 39 -21.11 37.10 20.48
CA ALA A 39 -20.20 37.22 21.60
C ALA A 39 -20.15 38.65 22.16
N SER A 40 -20.48 38.82 23.45
CA SER A 40 -19.87 39.81 24.36
C SER A 40 -20.43 39.67 25.77
N GLY A 41 -19.54 39.60 26.78
CA GLY A 41 -19.73 40.26 28.08
C GLY A 41 -20.55 39.54 29.18
N GLU A 42 -19.82 39.16 30.24
CA GLU A 42 -20.18 39.17 31.68
C GLU A 42 -21.60 38.80 32.15
N GLY A 43 -21.69 37.82 33.07
CA GLY A 43 -22.84 37.64 33.94
C GLY A 43 -23.02 36.20 34.42
N GLY A 44 -22.71 35.94 35.69
CA GLY A 44 -22.72 34.59 36.29
C GLY A 44 -24.10 33.92 36.36
N GLY A 45 -24.06 32.60 36.24
CA GLY A 45 -25.16 31.68 36.51
C GLY A 45 -24.64 30.25 36.48
N LEU A 46 -24.89 29.49 37.55
CA LEU A 46 -24.50 28.08 37.71
C LEU A 46 -24.96 27.27 36.48
N VAL A 47 -24.02 26.89 35.62
CA VAL A 47 -24.25 25.95 34.53
C VAL A 47 -23.61 24.64 34.95
N ASP A 48 -24.46 23.61 35.13
CA ASP A 48 -24.06 22.21 35.11
C ASP A 48 -22.96 22.03 34.06
N LYS A 49 -21.79 21.52 34.45
CA LYS A 49 -20.71 21.18 33.52
C LYS A 49 -21.25 20.16 32.51
N LYS A 50 -21.88 20.64 31.43
CA LYS A 50 -22.27 19.83 30.29
C LYS A 50 -20.98 19.26 29.73
N ASN A 51 -20.88 17.94 29.84
CA ASN A 51 -19.71 17.20 29.42
C ASN A 51 -19.47 17.48 27.92
N PRO A 52 -18.33 18.10 27.53
CA PRO A 52 -18.10 18.58 26.16
C PRO A 52 -18.24 17.48 25.10
N TRP A 53 -17.99 16.22 25.49
CA TRP A 53 -18.14 15.05 24.63
C TRP A 53 -19.59 14.76 24.23
N SER A 54 -20.57 15.02 25.10
CA SER A 54 -21.99 14.80 24.79
C SER A 54 -22.49 15.69 23.64
N THR A 55 -21.91 16.87 23.47
CA THR A 55 -22.19 17.81 22.37
C THR A 55 -21.55 17.40 21.03
N LEU A 56 -20.42 16.69 21.06
CA LEU A 56 -19.71 16.20 19.86
C LEU A 56 -20.41 15.00 19.21
N PHE A 57 -21.14 14.22 19.99
CA PHE A 57 -21.73 12.93 19.58
C PHE A 57 -23.26 12.89 19.68
N ASN A 58 -23.92 14.06 19.76
CA ASN A 58 -25.38 14.14 19.84
C ASN A 58 -26.02 13.72 18.50
N VAL A 59 -26.45 12.46 18.41
CA VAL A 59 -27.12 11.90 17.23
C VAL A 59 -28.41 11.24 17.72
N GLU A 60 -29.57 11.70 17.20
CA GLU A 60 -30.88 11.10 17.49
C GLU A 60 -30.91 9.61 17.10
N GLU A 61 -31.55 8.75 17.91
CA GLU A 61 -31.68 7.32 17.61
C GLU A 61 -32.45 7.12 16.27
N PRO A 62 -31.80 6.56 15.22
CA PRO A 62 -32.35 6.56 13.87
C PRO A 62 -33.55 5.59 13.70
N ARG A 63 -33.71 4.61 14.61
CA ARG A 63 -34.83 3.65 14.58
C ARG A 63 -36.21 4.27 14.78
N SER A 64 -36.29 5.48 15.32
CA SER A 64 -37.55 6.22 15.48
C SER A 64 -38.19 6.66 14.14
N LYS A 65 -37.46 6.54 13.01
CA LYS A 65 -37.89 6.99 11.67
C LYS A 65 -37.96 5.86 10.62
N ALA A 66 -37.74 4.60 11.00
CA ALA A 66 -37.74 3.48 10.06
C ALA A 66 -39.14 3.26 9.43
N PRO A 67 -39.25 3.08 8.09
CA PRO A 67 -40.51 2.82 7.44
C PRO A 67 -41.09 1.46 7.88
N GLN A 68 -42.33 1.45 8.38
CA GLN A 68 -43.05 0.22 8.70
C GLN A 68 -43.61 -0.39 7.41
N SER A 69 -42.96 -1.43 6.87
CA SER A 69 -43.53 -2.17 5.74
C SER A 69 -44.65 -3.11 6.23
N LYS A 70 -45.79 -3.10 5.53
CA LYS A 70 -46.97 -3.93 5.85
C LYS A 70 -47.09 -5.18 4.95
N GLY A 71 -46.01 -5.60 4.30
CA GLY A 71 -45.99 -6.73 3.36
C GLY A 71 -45.00 -7.84 3.77
N LYS A 72 -45.19 -9.06 3.24
CA LYS A 72 -44.26 -10.20 3.42
C LYS A 72 -42.96 -10.07 2.60
N PHE A 73 -42.90 -9.13 1.65
CA PHE A 73 -41.76 -8.91 0.76
C PHE A 73 -41.48 -7.40 0.67
N LEU A 74 -40.20 -7.03 0.64
CA LEU A 74 -39.72 -5.66 0.44
C LEU A 74 -39.39 -5.47 -1.04
N ASP A 75 -39.81 -4.36 -1.64
CA ASP A 75 -39.28 -3.94 -2.94
C ASP A 75 -37.77 -3.60 -2.82
N VAL A 76 -37.04 -3.60 -3.95
CA VAL A 76 -35.60 -3.31 -3.98
C VAL A 76 -35.28 -1.96 -3.35
N ASN A 77 -36.09 -0.93 -3.61
CA ASN A 77 -35.90 0.39 -3.02
C ASN A 77 -36.20 0.40 -1.50
N GLU A 78 -37.20 -0.37 -1.07
CA GLU A 78 -37.51 -0.54 0.36
C GLU A 78 -36.39 -1.30 1.08
N ALA A 79 -35.79 -2.31 0.43
CA ALA A 79 -34.65 -3.06 0.96
C ALA A 79 -33.39 -2.17 1.10
N PHE A 80 -33.13 -1.29 0.12
CA PHE A 80 -32.05 -0.31 0.22
C PHE A 80 -32.27 0.70 1.34
N GLU A 81 -33.50 1.17 1.54
CA GLU A 81 -33.81 2.06 2.66
C GLU A 81 -33.66 1.34 4.00
N VAL A 82 -34.11 0.09 4.13
CA VAL A 82 -33.87 -0.72 5.35
C VAL A 82 -32.37 -0.89 5.61
N ALA A 83 -31.57 -1.21 4.60
CA ALA A 83 -30.12 -1.33 4.73
C ALA A 83 -29.47 0.01 5.14
N ARG A 84 -29.95 1.13 4.61
CA ARG A 84 -29.51 2.47 4.98
C ARG A 84 -29.80 2.78 6.45
N TYR A 85 -30.98 2.46 6.95
CA TYR A 85 -31.33 2.62 8.37
C TYR A 85 -30.51 1.71 9.28
N ASP A 86 -30.23 0.48 8.85
CA ASP A 86 -29.37 -0.46 9.59
C ASP A 86 -27.93 0.07 9.72
N ILE A 87 -27.37 0.64 8.64
CA ILE A 87 -26.03 1.27 8.65
C ILE A 87 -26.03 2.50 9.56
N GLN A 88 -27.05 3.36 9.48
CA GLN A 88 -27.17 4.53 10.35
C GLN A 88 -27.30 4.13 11.83
N TYR A 89 -28.02 3.05 12.12
CA TYR A 89 -28.11 2.52 13.47
C TYR A 89 -26.78 1.96 13.96
N CYS A 90 -26.02 1.27 13.11
CA CYS A 90 -24.70 0.77 13.47
C CYS A 90 -23.71 1.91 13.75
N ASP A 91 -23.71 2.98 12.94
CA ASP A 91 -22.91 4.20 13.18
C ASP A 91 -23.32 4.90 14.49
N TRP A 92 -24.63 5.10 14.71
CA TRP A 92 -25.14 5.64 15.97
C TRP A 92 -24.70 4.81 17.18
N ARG A 93 -24.82 3.49 17.10
CA ARG A 93 -24.46 2.59 18.20
C ARG A 93 -22.95 2.60 18.48
N ALA A 94 -22.12 2.60 17.43
CA ALA A 94 -20.68 2.68 17.56
C ALA A 94 -20.22 3.98 18.24
N ARG A 95 -20.84 5.12 17.89
CA ARG A 95 -20.59 6.41 18.56
C ARG A 95 -20.98 6.38 20.03
N GLN A 96 -22.10 5.73 20.36
CA GLN A 96 -22.56 5.58 21.75
C GLN A 96 -21.63 4.68 22.58
N ASP A 97 -21.15 3.58 22.00
CA ASP A 97 -20.20 2.67 22.67
C ASP A 97 -18.85 3.40 22.89
N LEU A 98 -18.37 4.16 21.91
CA LEU A 98 -17.15 4.97 22.03
C LEU A 98 -17.29 6.05 23.12
N LEU A 99 -18.39 6.81 23.11
CA LEU A 99 -18.72 7.77 24.16
C LEU A 99 -18.66 7.14 25.55
N THR A 100 -19.23 5.94 25.69
CA THR A 100 -19.27 5.22 26.97
C THR A 100 -17.86 4.89 27.45
N ILE A 101 -17.00 4.38 26.56
CA ILE A 101 -15.59 4.10 26.88
C ILE A 101 -14.83 5.37 27.26
N MET A 102 -15.04 6.47 26.54
CA MET A 102 -14.40 7.76 26.85
C MET A 102 -14.83 8.31 28.21
N LEU A 103 -16.11 8.23 28.54
CA LEU A 103 -16.63 8.64 29.85
C LEU A 103 -16.08 7.78 30.99
N LEU A 104 -15.97 6.47 30.77
CA LEU A 104 -15.33 5.56 31.73
C LEU A 104 -13.85 5.89 31.91
N HIS A 105 -13.15 6.25 30.83
CA HIS A 105 -11.77 6.71 30.89
C HIS A 105 -11.62 7.99 31.74
N GLU A 106 -12.48 8.99 31.55
CA GLU A 106 -12.49 10.20 32.40
C GLU A 106 -12.70 9.86 33.88
N LYS A 107 -13.64 8.95 34.21
CA LYS A 107 -13.84 8.48 35.59
C LYS A 107 -12.59 7.80 36.16
N VAL A 108 -11.89 7.00 35.37
CA VAL A 108 -10.63 6.36 35.79
C VAL A 108 -9.56 7.41 36.05
N VAL A 109 -9.43 8.42 35.18
CA VAL A 109 -8.49 9.54 35.37
C VAL A 109 -8.81 10.33 36.64
N ASP A 110 -10.09 10.59 36.91
CA ASP A 110 -10.55 11.27 38.13
C ASP A 110 -10.24 10.46 39.40
N VAL A 111 -10.45 9.14 39.38
CA VAL A 111 -10.11 8.25 40.51
C VAL A 111 -8.60 8.17 40.74
N LEU A 112 -7.81 8.23 39.68
CA LEU A 112 -6.34 8.19 39.75
C LEU A 112 -5.69 9.56 39.99
N ASN A 113 -6.48 10.64 40.02
CA ASN A 113 -5.99 12.00 40.21
C ASN A 113 -5.25 12.13 41.57
N PRO A 114 -3.98 12.59 41.59
CA PRO A 114 -3.18 12.69 42.80
C PRO A 114 -3.85 13.49 43.93
N LEU A 115 -4.67 14.51 43.60
CA LEU A 115 -5.39 15.34 44.57
C LEU A 115 -6.57 14.61 45.22
N ALA A 116 -7.08 13.53 44.62
CA ALA A 116 -8.14 12.70 45.21
C ALA A 116 -7.63 11.78 46.35
N ARG A 117 -6.30 11.59 46.44
CA ARG A 117 -5.66 10.79 47.51
C ARG A 117 -5.75 11.44 48.88
N ASP A 118 -5.94 12.75 48.95
CA ASP A 118 -6.02 13.48 50.22
C ASP A 118 -7.40 13.36 50.91
N TYR A 119 -8.42 12.88 50.19
CA TYR A 119 -9.82 12.81 50.67
C TYR A 119 -10.45 11.41 50.64
N LYS A 120 -9.84 10.43 49.96
CA LYS A 120 -10.34 9.05 49.86
C LYS A 120 -9.32 8.03 50.41
N SER A 121 -9.81 7.05 51.17
CA SER A 121 -8.96 5.96 51.66
C SER A 121 -8.50 5.05 50.51
N ILE A 122 -7.34 4.40 50.67
CA ILE A 122 -6.82 3.43 49.70
C ILE A 122 -7.80 2.27 49.45
N GLY A 123 -8.56 1.85 50.47
CA GLY A 123 -9.57 0.79 50.34
C GLY A 123 -10.74 1.21 49.44
N THR A 124 -11.21 2.45 49.58
CA THR A 124 -12.26 3.02 48.72
C THR A 124 -11.79 3.19 47.28
N LEU A 125 -10.55 3.63 47.04
CA LEU A 125 -10.00 3.77 45.69
C LEU A 125 -9.87 2.42 44.97
N LYS A 126 -9.48 1.35 45.70
CA LYS A 126 -9.42 -0.01 45.14
C LYS A 126 -10.79 -0.54 44.73
N LYS A 127 -11.83 -0.23 45.52
CA LYS A 127 -13.20 -0.62 45.21
C LYS A 127 -13.72 0.14 43.97
N ASP A 128 -13.54 1.46 43.94
CA ASP A 128 -13.94 2.31 42.80
C ASP A 128 -13.25 1.85 41.49
N LEU A 129 -11.96 1.51 41.54
CA LEU A 129 -11.24 0.97 40.37
C LEU A 129 -11.74 -0.41 39.93
N ALA A 130 -12.09 -1.29 40.86
CA ALA A 130 -12.62 -2.62 40.52
C ALA A 130 -14.00 -2.52 39.84
N GLU A 131 -14.87 -1.62 40.33
CA GLU A 131 -16.18 -1.35 39.72
C GLU A 131 -16.02 -0.74 38.32
N LEU A 132 -15.10 0.22 38.14
CA LEU A 132 -14.80 0.81 36.81
C LEU A 132 -14.19 -0.21 35.84
N GLN A 133 -13.40 -1.16 36.34
CA GLN A 133 -12.83 -2.23 35.53
C GLN A 133 -13.93 -3.17 35.00
N GLU A 134 -14.94 -3.46 35.81
CA GLU A 134 -16.10 -4.25 35.40
C GLU A 134 -16.97 -3.48 34.39
N GLU A 135 -17.24 -2.19 34.63
CA GLU A 135 -17.97 -1.33 33.69
C GLU A 135 -17.24 -1.22 32.33
N LEU A 136 -15.91 -1.12 32.33
CA LEU A 136 -15.11 -1.06 31.11
C LEU A 136 -15.10 -2.40 30.36
N ALA A 137 -15.06 -3.52 31.08
CA ALA A 137 -15.13 -4.85 30.48
C ALA A 137 -16.48 -5.08 29.77
N GLU A 138 -17.59 -4.66 30.39
CA GLU A 138 -18.91 -4.75 29.75
C GLU A 138 -19.02 -3.78 28.56
N ALA A 139 -18.46 -2.57 28.63
CA ALA A 139 -18.42 -1.64 27.50
C ALA A 139 -17.64 -2.21 26.30
N HIS A 140 -16.48 -2.85 26.53
CA HIS A 140 -15.73 -3.54 25.47
C HIS A 140 -16.50 -4.72 24.88
N LYS A 141 -17.23 -5.47 25.70
CA LYS A 141 -18.11 -6.55 25.20
C LYS A 141 -19.22 -6.01 24.30
N GLN A 142 -19.83 -4.87 24.64
CA GLN A 142 -20.81 -4.21 23.77
C GLN A 142 -20.19 -3.73 22.46
N MET A 143 -18.96 -3.21 22.48
CA MET A 143 -18.22 -2.83 21.26
C MET A 143 -18.03 -4.03 20.32
N HIS A 144 -17.61 -5.19 20.84
CA HIS A 144 -17.46 -6.40 20.02
C HIS A 144 -18.80 -6.89 19.44
N ILE A 145 -19.90 -6.73 20.16
CA ILE A 145 -21.24 -7.03 19.64
C ILE A 145 -21.61 -6.06 18.51
N SER A 146 -21.28 -4.78 18.65
CA SER A 146 -21.49 -3.77 17.60
C SER A 146 -20.63 -4.02 16.37
N GLU A 147 -19.37 -4.42 16.54
CA GLU A 147 -18.47 -4.86 15.47
C GLU A 147 -19.03 -6.06 14.70
N ALA A 148 -19.51 -7.09 15.41
CA ALA A 148 -20.13 -8.26 14.79
C ALA A 148 -21.40 -7.90 14.00
N ARG A 149 -22.19 -6.92 14.48
CA ARG A 149 -23.38 -6.42 13.76
C ARG A 149 -23.00 -5.69 12.47
N VAL A 150 -21.93 -4.89 12.49
CA VAL A 150 -21.40 -4.23 11.29
C VAL A 150 -20.92 -5.26 10.28
N GLY A 151 -20.17 -6.28 10.72
CA GLY A 151 -19.75 -7.39 9.87
C GLY A 151 -20.93 -8.09 9.19
N ALA A 152 -21.97 -8.44 9.96
CA ALA A 152 -23.17 -9.06 9.41
C ALA A 152 -23.95 -8.16 8.44
N ALA A 153 -23.93 -6.84 8.63
CA ALA A 153 -24.55 -5.89 7.71
C ALA A 153 -23.76 -5.80 6.38
N LEU A 154 -22.43 -5.80 6.44
CA LEU A 154 -21.56 -5.81 5.27
C LEU A 154 -21.74 -7.10 4.44
N ASP A 155 -21.84 -8.25 5.10
CA ASP A 155 -22.09 -9.53 4.42
C ASP A 155 -23.44 -9.53 3.68
N LYS A 156 -24.48 -8.95 4.28
CA LYS A 156 -25.80 -8.79 3.63
C LYS A 156 -25.73 -7.88 2.41
N LEU A 157 -24.99 -6.77 2.48
CA LEU A 157 -24.80 -5.86 1.35
C LEU A 157 -24.05 -6.55 0.19
N ALA A 158 -22.99 -7.30 0.50
CA ALA A 158 -22.24 -8.08 -0.48
C ALA A 158 -23.12 -9.15 -1.15
N HIS A 159 -24.01 -9.79 -0.37
CA HIS A 159 -24.97 -10.73 -0.91
C HIS A 159 -25.99 -10.06 -1.85
N MET A 160 -26.53 -8.90 -1.45
CA MET A 160 -27.45 -8.10 -2.29
C MET A 160 -26.79 -7.64 -3.59
N GLU A 161 -25.52 -7.21 -3.54
CA GLU A 161 -24.73 -6.84 -4.73
C GLU A 161 -24.61 -8.02 -5.71
N THR A 162 -24.31 -9.22 -5.19
CA THR A 162 -24.26 -10.44 -6.01
C THR A 162 -25.60 -10.73 -6.69
N LEU A 163 -26.72 -10.66 -5.95
CA LEU A 163 -28.06 -10.91 -6.49
C LEU A 163 -28.49 -9.89 -7.56
N VAL A 164 -28.12 -8.62 -7.40
CA VAL A 164 -28.40 -7.57 -8.39
C VAL A 164 -27.57 -7.78 -9.65
N ASN A 165 -26.29 -8.13 -9.50
CA ASN A 165 -25.42 -8.44 -10.63
C ASN A 165 -25.90 -9.68 -11.40
N ASP A 166 -26.35 -10.72 -10.72
CA ASP A 166 -26.91 -11.92 -11.35
C ASP A 166 -28.21 -11.63 -12.11
N ARG A 167 -29.09 -10.76 -11.60
CA ARG A 167 -30.28 -10.30 -12.34
C ARG A 167 -29.94 -9.45 -13.56
N LEU A 168 -28.98 -8.53 -13.45
CA LEU A 168 -28.53 -7.71 -14.59
C LEU A 168 -27.89 -8.56 -15.70
N LEU A 169 -27.24 -9.67 -15.34
CA LEU A 169 -26.73 -10.65 -16.28
C LEU A 169 -27.86 -11.46 -16.94
N GLN A 170 -28.90 -11.82 -16.18
CA GLN A 170 -30.09 -12.49 -16.72
C GLN A 170 -30.86 -11.59 -17.71
N ASP A 171 -31.13 -10.32 -17.37
CA ASP A 171 -31.84 -9.38 -18.28
C ASP A 171 -31.07 -9.07 -19.58
N ARG A 172 -29.73 -9.04 -19.52
CA ARG A 172 -28.87 -8.99 -20.71
C ARG A 172 -28.96 -10.25 -21.57
N THR A 173 -29.19 -11.40 -20.95
CA THR A 173 -29.38 -12.68 -21.67
C THR A 173 -30.77 -12.73 -22.30
N THR A 174 -31.82 -12.25 -21.64
CA THR A 174 -33.18 -12.18 -22.20
C THR A 174 -33.26 -11.27 -23.42
N THR A 175 -32.53 -10.15 -23.43
CA THR A 175 -32.46 -9.24 -24.59
C THR A 175 -31.70 -9.85 -25.78
N ALA A 176 -30.88 -10.88 -25.54
CA ALA A 176 -30.16 -11.62 -26.58
C ALA A 176 -30.90 -12.88 -27.08
N THR A 177 -32.04 -13.26 -26.47
CA THR A 177 -32.73 -14.54 -26.75
C THR A 177 -34.04 -14.39 -27.54
N GLU A 178 -34.23 -13.30 -28.30
CA GLU A 178 -35.36 -13.18 -29.26
C GLU A 178 -35.02 -13.65 -30.69
N ILE A 179 -33.82 -14.19 -30.94
CA ILE A 179 -33.50 -14.83 -32.23
C ILE A 179 -32.99 -16.24 -31.99
N THR A 180 -33.92 -17.20 -31.87
CA THR A 180 -33.96 -18.51 -32.55
C THR A 180 -34.76 -19.55 -31.76
N THR A 181 -35.77 -20.10 -32.43
CA THR A 181 -36.66 -21.19 -31.99
C THR A 181 -36.10 -22.57 -32.36
N SER A 182 -36.13 -23.55 -31.44
CA SER A 182 -36.78 -24.88 -31.57
C SER A 182 -36.17 -25.98 -30.65
N SER A 183 -37.07 -26.76 -30.04
CA SER A 183 -37.02 -27.71 -28.89
C SER A 183 -36.43 -29.13 -29.18
N PRO A 184 -36.50 -30.18 -28.29
CA PRO A 184 -36.23 -30.38 -26.84
C PRO A 184 -35.42 -31.71 -26.54
N PRO A 185 -35.57 -32.44 -25.40
CA PRO A 185 -34.77 -32.33 -24.16
C PRO A 185 -34.03 -33.63 -23.76
N SER A 186 -32.99 -33.58 -22.91
CA SER A 186 -32.67 -34.72 -22.02
C SER A 186 -31.76 -34.39 -20.82
N THR A 187 -32.22 -34.87 -19.66
CA THR A 187 -31.48 -35.37 -18.49
C THR A 187 -30.57 -34.45 -17.69
N SER A 188 -31.15 -34.05 -16.55
CA SER A 188 -30.55 -33.70 -15.27
C SER A 188 -29.25 -34.45 -14.92
N LYS A 189 -28.19 -33.68 -14.68
CA LYS A 189 -27.16 -34.01 -13.70
C LYS A 189 -26.91 -32.79 -12.83
N GLU A 190 -27.29 -32.92 -11.56
CA GLU A 190 -26.87 -32.04 -10.47
C GLU A 190 -25.36 -31.88 -10.52
N THR A 191 -24.91 -30.68 -10.88
CA THR A 191 -23.51 -30.30 -10.71
C THR A 191 -23.42 -29.63 -9.35
N ILE A 192 -22.91 -30.38 -8.38
CA ILE A 192 -22.44 -29.85 -7.11
C ILE A 192 -21.47 -28.71 -7.44
N GLU A 193 -21.87 -27.48 -7.12
CA GLU A 193 -21.03 -26.30 -7.19
C GLU A 193 -19.78 -26.54 -6.33
N ARG A 194 -18.68 -26.92 -6.99
CA ARG A 194 -17.36 -26.76 -6.40
C ARG A 194 -17.14 -25.26 -6.23
N LYS A 195 -17.41 -24.74 -5.03
CA LYS A 195 -16.78 -23.51 -4.54
C LYS A 195 -15.31 -23.60 -4.91
N THR A 196 -14.89 -22.79 -5.88
CA THR A 196 -13.52 -22.73 -6.34
C THR A 196 -12.72 -22.22 -5.14
N GLN A 197 -12.08 -23.14 -4.43
CA GLN A 197 -11.15 -22.82 -3.36
C GLN A 197 -10.13 -21.86 -3.98
N ARG A 198 -10.11 -20.59 -3.56
CA ARG A 198 -9.12 -19.62 -4.02
C ARG A 198 -7.76 -20.28 -3.81
N LYS A 199 -7.05 -20.65 -4.89
CA LYS A 199 -5.68 -21.15 -4.78
C LYS A 199 -4.90 -20.04 -4.09
N GLY A 200 -4.46 -20.27 -2.85
CA GLY A 200 -3.64 -19.31 -2.12
C GLY A 200 -2.36 -19.05 -2.90
N LEU A 201 -1.87 -17.81 -2.88
CA LEU A 201 -0.54 -17.51 -3.35
C LEU A 201 0.46 -18.23 -2.42
N ASN A 202 1.29 -19.09 -2.98
CA ASN A 202 2.32 -19.77 -2.23
C ASN A 202 3.69 -19.23 -2.66
N VAL A 203 4.28 -18.41 -1.78
CA VAL A 203 5.64 -17.89 -1.89
C VAL A 203 6.39 -18.36 -0.65
N SER A 204 6.70 -19.66 -0.60
CA SER A 204 7.47 -20.31 0.45
C SER A 204 8.62 -21.12 -0.13
N GLY A 205 9.60 -21.43 0.72
CA GLY A 205 10.73 -22.27 0.40
C GLY A 205 11.91 -21.51 -0.21
N PRO A 206 13.02 -22.21 -0.48
CA PRO A 206 14.17 -21.61 -1.12
C PRO A 206 13.77 -21.09 -2.50
N VAL A 207 14.31 -19.92 -2.86
CA VAL A 207 14.07 -19.28 -4.15
C VAL A 207 14.47 -20.25 -5.25
N GLN A 208 13.49 -20.62 -6.08
CA GLN A 208 13.70 -21.51 -7.21
C GLN A 208 14.50 -20.78 -8.32
N PRO A 209 15.23 -21.51 -9.17
CA PRO A 209 15.84 -20.92 -10.36
C PRO A 209 14.81 -20.17 -11.20
N TYR A 210 15.21 -19.03 -11.75
CA TYR A 210 14.32 -18.23 -12.59
C TYR A 210 13.87 -19.01 -13.83
N HIS A 211 12.57 -19.01 -14.10
CA HIS A 211 12.05 -19.61 -15.31
C HIS A 211 12.58 -18.87 -16.55
N PRO A 212 13.03 -19.56 -17.61
CA PRO A 212 13.61 -18.93 -18.80
C PRO A 212 12.71 -17.87 -19.46
N ARG A 213 11.38 -18.04 -19.39
CA ARG A 213 10.41 -17.07 -19.93
C ARG A 213 10.48 -15.71 -19.26
N LEU A 214 10.89 -15.63 -17.99
CA LEU A 214 11.06 -14.35 -17.31
C LEU A 214 12.25 -13.56 -17.90
N LYS A 215 13.21 -14.22 -18.56
CA LYS A 215 14.31 -13.55 -19.25
C LYS A 215 13.87 -12.86 -20.55
N ASN A 216 12.72 -13.23 -21.12
CA ASN A 216 12.24 -12.72 -22.42
C ASN A 216 11.53 -11.35 -22.28
N PHE A 217 12.19 -10.40 -21.61
CA PHE A 217 11.75 -9.02 -21.44
C PHE A 217 12.95 -8.08 -21.55
N TRP A 218 12.67 -6.80 -21.79
CA TRP A 218 13.67 -5.74 -21.69
C TRP A 218 13.88 -5.34 -20.23
N TYR A 219 15.14 -5.28 -19.82
CA TYR A 219 15.55 -4.92 -18.46
C TYR A 219 16.44 -3.68 -18.46
N PRO A 220 16.08 -2.61 -17.74
CA PRO A 220 16.99 -1.51 -17.45
C PRO A 220 18.06 -1.98 -16.45
N VAL A 221 19.35 -1.72 -16.75
CA VAL A 221 20.47 -2.25 -15.95
C VAL A 221 21.44 -1.19 -15.42
N ALA A 222 21.48 -0.04 -16.09
CA ALA A 222 22.28 1.11 -15.67
C ALA A 222 21.64 2.41 -16.14
N PHE A 223 21.95 3.52 -15.48
CA PHE A 223 21.66 4.84 -16.00
C PHE A 223 22.70 5.21 -17.07
N SER A 224 22.26 5.83 -18.17
CA SER A 224 23.13 6.20 -19.28
C SER A 224 24.29 7.11 -18.84
N ARG A 225 24.01 8.04 -17.93
CA ARG A 225 25.01 9.00 -17.40
C ARG A 225 26.16 8.34 -16.65
N ASP A 226 25.95 7.15 -16.10
CA ASP A 226 26.97 6.42 -15.35
C ASP A 226 27.91 5.66 -16.31
N LEU A 227 27.46 5.39 -17.53
CA LEU A 227 28.22 4.71 -18.58
C LEU A 227 28.97 5.73 -19.44
N LYS A 228 30.16 6.16 -19.01
CA LYS A 228 31.04 7.02 -19.83
C LYS A 228 31.81 6.19 -20.85
N GLU A 229 32.50 6.85 -21.79
CA GLU A 229 33.25 6.19 -22.87
C GLU A 229 34.32 5.20 -22.38
N ASP A 230 34.97 5.50 -21.26
CA ASP A 230 36.05 4.72 -20.65
C ASP A 230 35.58 3.82 -19.48
N THR A 231 34.28 3.71 -19.28
CA THR A 231 33.70 3.03 -18.12
C THR A 231 33.23 1.62 -18.45
N LEU A 232 33.58 0.67 -17.57
CA LEU A 232 33.03 -0.68 -17.53
C LEU A 232 32.07 -0.78 -16.34
N ILE A 233 30.81 -1.13 -16.60
CA ILE A 233 29.82 -1.36 -15.53
C ILE A 233 29.57 -2.87 -15.44
N PRO A 234 30.09 -3.55 -14.40
CA PRO A 234 29.71 -4.93 -14.13
C PRO A 234 28.28 -4.99 -13.62
N ILE A 235 27.52 -5.93 -14.14
CA ILE A 235 26.17 -6.26 -13.69
C ILE A 235 26.02 -7.78 -13.59
N ASP A 236 25.26 -8.24 -12.61
CA ASP A 236 24.73 -9.58 -12.60
C ASP A 236 23.26 -9.52 -13.06
N CYS A 237 22.84 -10.45 -13.90
CA CYS A 237 21.44 -10.56 -14.32
C CYS A 237 21.09 -12.03 -14.47
N PHE A 238 20.11 -12.52 -13.71
CA PHE A 238 19.73 -13.93 -13.65
C PHE A 238 20.89 -14.90 -13.38
N GLU A 239 21.72 -14.59 -12.37
CA GLU A 239 22.91 -15.37 -11.96
C GLU A 239 24.04 -15.41 -13.01
N GLU A 240 23.91 -14.61 -14.08
CA GLU A 240 24.90 -14.49 -15.13
C GLU A 240 25.67 -13.15 -15.00
N PRO A 241 27.01 -13.16 -14.87
CA PRO A 241 27.82 -11.94 -14.90
C PRO A 241 27.98 -11.36 -16.31
N TRP A 242 27.76 -10.05 -16.42
CA TRP A 242 27.85 -9.25 -17.65
C TRP A 242 28.62 -7.95 -17.39
N VAL A 243 29.13 -7.37 -18.47
CA VAL A 243 29.77 -6.06 -18.44
C VAL A 243 29.19 -5.19 -19.54
N VAL A 244 28.79 -3.97 -19.16
CA VAL A 244 28.26 -2.95 -20.06
C VAL A 244 29.34 -1.90 -20.30
N PHE A 245 29.52 -1.50 -21.56
CA PHE A 245 30.49 -0.48 -21.99
C PHE A 245 30.04 0.18 -23.29
N ARG A 246 30.64 1.32 -23.65
CA ARG A 246 30.37 1.97 -24.94
C ARG A 246 31.34 1.51 -26.01
N GLY A 247 30.79 1.20 -27.18
CA GLY A 247 31.56 0.99 -28.40
C GLY A 247 32.15 2.29 -28.96
N LYS A 248 32.96 2.17 -30.00
CA LYS A 248 33.59 3.32 -30.66
C LYS A 248 32.57 4.28 -31.29
N ASP A 249 31.40 3.76 -31.64
CA ASP A 249 30.27 4.53 -32.16
C ASP A 249 29.43 5.19 -31.05
N GLY A 250 29.86 5.09 -29.79
CA GLY A 250 29.17 5.62 -28.62
C GLY A 250 27.99 4.77 -28.16
N LYS A 251 27.61 3.71 -28.89
CA LYS A 251 26.47 2.85 -28.52
C LYS A 251 26.86 1.86 -27.43
N PRO A 252 25.97 1.56 -26.48
CA PRO A 252 26.25 0.58 -25.44
C PRO A 252 26.28 -0.84 -26.01
N GLY A 253 27.17 -1.66 -25.47
CA GLY A 253 27.19 -3.11 -25.63
C GLY A 253 27.11 -3.81 -24.29
N CYS A 254 26.60 -5.04 -24.26
CA CYS A 254 26.56 -5.87 -23.08
C CYS A 254 27.10 -7.25 -23.43
N ILE A 255 28.25 -7.62 -22.87
CA ILE A 255 28.91 -8.89 -23.16
C ILE A 255 29.16 -9.68 -21.88
N ARG A 256 29.34 -11.00 -22.02
CA ARG A 256 29.64 -11.88 -20.90
C ARG A 256 30.88 -11.37 -20.19
N ASN A 257 30.80 -11.15 -18.87
CA ASN A 257 31.94 -10.70 -18.08
C ASN A 257 32.89 -11.86 -17.74
N THR A 258 33.38 -12.55 -18.77
CA THR A 258 34.22 -13.75 -18.64
C THR A 258 35.04 -13.87 -19.92
N CYS A 259 36.35 -13.59 -19.83
CA CYS A 259 37.27 -13.73 -20.95
C CYS A 259 37.30 -15.18 -21.45
N ALA A 260 37.20 -15.38 -22.76
CA ALA A 260 37.23 -16.72 -23.38
C ALA A 260 38.56 -17.47 -23.19
N HIS A 261 39.66 -16.76 -22.90
CA HIS A 261 40.97 -17.40 -22.73
C HIS A 261 41.06 -18.17 -21.41
N ARG A 262 40.88 -17.49 -20.27
CA ARG A 262 41.04 -18.07 -18.92
C ARG A 262 40.01 -17.56 -17.91
N ALA A 263 38.81 -17.25 -18.38
CA ALA A 263 37.68 -16.80 -17.56
C ALA A 263 37.97 -15.59 -16.64
N CYS A 264 38.96 -14.76 -17.01
CA CYS A 264 39.25 -13.52 -16.30
C CYS A 264 38.04 -12.55 -16.38
N PRO A 265 37.61 -11.93 -15.27
CA PRO A 265 36.61 -10.88 -15.30
C PRO A 265 37.11 -9.71 -16.16
N LEU A 266 36.30 -9.33 -17.15
CA LEU A 266 36.63 -8.28 -18.12
C LEU A 266 36.43 -6.88 -17.53
N ASP A 267 35.54 -6.73 -16.55
CA ASP A 267 35.28 -5.47 -15.83
C ASP A 267 36.48 -4.97 -15.03
N LEU A 268 37.42 -5.85 -14.67
CA LEU A 268 38.71 -5.48 -14.07
C LEU A 268 39.71 -4.90 -15.10
N GLY A 269 39.33 -4.85 -16.37
CA GLY A 269 40.12 -4.34 -17.48
C GLY A 269 39.91 -2.85 -17.72
N SER A 270 40.00 -2.47 -19.00
CA SER A 270 39.78 -1.10 -19.47
C SER A 270 39.04 -1.09 -20.80
N VAL A 271 38.48 0.06 -21.18
CA VAL A 271 37.98 0.28 -22.53
C VAL A 271 39.11 0.84 -23.40
N ASN A 272 39.40 0.18 -24.52
CA ASN A 272 40.37 0.61 -25.52
C ASN A 272 39.69 0.77 -26.88
N GLU A 273 39.60 2.01 -27.37
CA GLU A 273 38.92 2.36 -28.64
C GLU A 273 37.52 1.72 -28.79
N GLY A 274 36.73 1.69 -27.72
CA GLY A 274 35.40 1.10 -27.72
C GLY A 274 35.37 -0.42 -27.71
N ARG A 275 36.45 -1.08 -27.25
CA ARG A 275 36.53 -2.51 -26.94
C ARG A 275 36.89 -2.71 -25.49
N VAL A 276 36.39 -3.75 -24.84
CA VAL A 276 36.87 -4.11 -23.51
C VAL A 276 38.15 -4.93 -23.62
N GLN A 277 39.22 -4.44 -22.98
CA GLN A 277 40.51 -5.10 -22.92
C GLN A 277 40.62 -5.93 -21.63
N CYS A 278 40.80 -7.25 -21.78
CA CYS A 278 41.03 -8.15 -20.66
C CYS A 278 42.34 -7.81 -19.94
N PRO A 279 42.35 -7.62 -18.60
CA PRO A 279 43.54 -7.21 -17.86
C PRO A 279 44.62 -8.29 -17.80
N TYR A 280 44.29 -9.54 -18.12
CA TYR A 280 45.24 -10.64 -18.00
C TYR A 280 46.23 -10.71 -19.17
N HIS A 281 45.72 -10.83 -20.40
CA HIS A 281 46.57 -11.00 -21.60
C HIS A 281 46.21 -10.01 -22.72
N GLY A 282 45.45 -8.95 -22.41
CA GLY A 282 45.13 -7.87 -23.33
C GLY A 282 44.23 -8.26 -24.50
N TRP A 283 43.47 -9.36 -24.41
CA TRP A 283 42.48 -9.71 -25.43
C TRP A 283 41.37 -8.65 -25.43
N GLU A 284 41.06 -8.08 -26.60
CA GLU A 284 40.08 -7.00 -26.74
C GLU A 284 38.80 -7.52 -27.40
N TYR A 285 37.65 -7.21 -26.82
CA TYR A 285 36.33 -7.62 -27.31
C TYR A 285 35.45 -6.42 -27.67
N SER A 286 34.79 -6.48 -28.83
CA SER A 286 33.79 -5.53 -29.28
C SER A 286 32.45 -5.68 -28.53
N THR A 287 31.53 -4.74 -28.76
CA THR A 287 30.19 -4.71 -28.13
C THR A 287 29.32 -5.92 -28.46
N ASP A 288 29.58 -6.58 -29.59
CA ASP A 288 28.91 -7.83 -29.99
C ASP A 288 29.61 -9.10 -29.45
N GLY A 289 30.71 -8.94 -28.70
CA GLY A 289 31.47 -10.02 -28.07
C GLY A 289 32.55 -10.64 -28.95
N THR A 290 32.77 -10.13 -30.16
CA THR A 290 33.85 -10.63 -31.04
C THR A 290 35.21 -10.20 -30.51
N CYS A 291 36.16 -11.13 -30.41
CA CYS A 291 37.54 -10.80 -30.04
C CYS A 291 38.27 -10.24 -31.26
N GLU A 292 38.62 -8.96 -31.22
CA GLU A 292 39.23 -8.25 -32.35
C GLU A 292 40.75 -8.17 -32.25
N LYS A 293 41.33 -8.35 -31.05
CA LYS A 293 42.77 -8.23 -30.83
C LYS A 293 43.30 -9.21 -29.79
N MET A 294 44.45 -9.82 -30.10
CA MET A 294 45.16 -10.77 -29.25
C MET A 294 46.67 -10.44 -29.27
N PRO A 295 47.17 -9.54 -28.40
CA PRO A 295 48.51 -8.97 -28.53
C PRO A 295 49.64 -9.99 -28.34
N SER A 296 49.42 -11.06 -27.57
CA SER A 296 50.46 -12.02 -27.18
C SER A 296 50.39 -13.36 -27.90
N THR A 297 49.56 -13.49 -28.95
CA THR A 297 49.42 -14.74 -29.69
C THR A 297 48.97 -14.51 -31.13
N LYS A 298 49.00 -15.57 -31.95
CA LYS A 298 48.36 -15.55 -33.26
C LYS A 298 46.86 -15.39 -33.10
N PHE A 299 46.28 -14.52 -33.92
CA PHE A 299 44.84 -14.27 -33.93
C PHE A 299 44.07 -15.54 -34.27
N VAL A 300 43.05 -15.84 -33.46
CA VAL A 300 42.07 -16.90 -33.71
C VAL A 300 40.67 -16.32 -33.57
N ASN A 301 39.72 -16.76 -34.39
CA ASN A 301 38.36 -16.22 -34.34
C ASN A 301 37.65 -16.73 -33.08
N VAL A 302 37.47 -15.85 -32.10
CA VAL A 302 36.83 -16.14 -30.81
C VAL A 302 35.73 -15.12 -30.57
N LYS A 303 34.58 -15.60 -30.11
CA LYS A 303 33.44 -14.77 -29.75
C LYS A 303 32.89 -15.21 -28.40
N ILE A 304 32.62 -14.24 -27.53
CA ILE A 304 31.89 -14.45 -26.28
C ILE A 304 30.43 -14.06 -26.44
N LYS A 305 29.57 -14.57 -25.54
CA LYS A 305 28.14 -14.26 -25.54
C LYS A 305 27.93 -12.76 -25.34
N SER A 306 27.06 -12.17 -26.13
CA SER A 306 26.57 -10.79 -26.01
C SER A 306 25.05 -10.78 -25.94
N LEU A 307 24.49 -9.72 -25.37
CA LEU A 307 23.05 -9.50 -25.29
C LEU A 307 22.67 -8.32 -26.19
N PRO A 308 21.46 -8.34 -26.81
CA PRO A 308 20.88 -7.13 -27.37
C PRO A 308 20.88 -6.03 -26.31
N CYS A 309 21.44 -4.87 -26.67
CA CYS A 309 21.69 -3.76 -25.77
C CYS A 309 21.44 -2.45 -26.51
N PHE A 310 20.74 -1.52 -25.86
CA PHE A 310 20.56 -0.17 -26.40
C PHE A 310 20.35 0.86 -25.29
N GLU A 311 20.45 2.13 -25.67
CA GLU A 311 20.20 3.26 -24.79
C GLU A 311 18.91 3.96 -25.18
N GLN A 312 18.02 4.19 -24.22
CA GLN A 312 16.80 4.97 -24.41
C GLN A 312 16.34 5.59 -23.09
N GLU A 313 15.84 6.83 -23.12
CA GLU A 313 15.25 7.53 -21.97
C GLU A 313 16.18 7.58 -20.73
N GLY A 314 17.47 7.79 -20.99
CA GLY A 314 18.51 7.88 -19.98
C GLY A 314 18.86 6.55 -19.29
N MET A 315 18.42 5.41 -19.84
CA MET A 315 18.65 4.07 -19.32
C MET A 315 19.38 3.20 -20.35
N ILE A 316 20.19 2.27 -19.86
CA ILE A 316 20.73 1.17 -20.65
C ILE A 316 19.83 -0.04 -20.48
N TRP A 317 19.37 -0.60 -21.60
CA TRP A 317 18.45 -1.73 -21.66
C TRP A 317 19.16 -2.96 -22.22
N ILE A 318 18.88 -4.14 -21.64
CA ILE A 318 19.34 -5.43 -22.16
C ILE A 318 18.17 -6.41 -22.33
N TRP A 319 18.35 -7.36 -23.24
CA TRP A 319 17.47 -8.52 -23.40
C TRP A 319 18.22 -9.82 -23.05
N PRO A 320 18.04 -10.37 -21.84
CA PRO A 320 18.74 -11.59 -21.42
C PRO A 320 18.09 -12.88 -21.93
N GLY A 321 16.91 -12.78 -22.56
CA GLY A 321 16.15 -13.89 -23.11
C GLY A 321 16.75 -14.48 -24.37
N ASN A 322 16.34 -15.69 -24.71
CA ASN A 322 16.77 -16.39 -25.94
C ASN A 322 15.78 -16.19 -27.10
N GLU A 323 14.58 -15.70 -26.82
CA GLU A 323 13.59 -15.37 -27.85
C GLU A 323 13.94 -14.04 -28.54
N PRO A 324 13.43 -13.79 -29.76
CA PRO A 324 13.60 -12.50 -30.42
C PRO A 324 13.13 -11.35 -29.52
N PRO A 325 13.93 -10.28 -29.37
CA PRO A 325 13.55 -9.15 -28.54
C PRO A 325 12.24 -8.50 -28.97
N ALA A 326 11.43 -8.11 -27.99
CA ALA A 326 10.21 -7.37 -28.25
C ALA A 326 10.53 -6.03 -28.93
N ALA A 327 9.72 -5.62 -29.90
CA ALA A 327 9.93 -4.38 -30.64
C ALA A 327 9.62 -3.12 -29.83
N THR A 328 8.88 -3.25 -28.72
CA THR A 328 8.42 -2.14 -27.90
C THR A 328 8.91 -2.28 -26.47
N ILE A 329 9.19 -1.14 -25.84
CA ILE A 329 9.49 -1.03 -24.42
C ILE A 329 8.50 -0.06 -23.76
N PRO A 330 8.22 -0.23 -22.46
CA PRO A 330 7.52 0.80 -21.72
C PRO A 330 8.39 2.05 -21.64
N SER A 331 7.78 3.23 -21.82
CA SER A 331 8.47 4.49 -21.52
C SER A 331 8.73 4.58 -20.01
N LEU A 332 9.88 5.11 -19.61
CA LEU A 332 10.31 5.40 -18.24
C LEU A 332 10.68 6.88 -18.07
N GLU A 333 10.28 7.73 -19.02
CA GLU A 333 10.43 9.18 -18.87
C GLU A 333 9.57 9.68 -17.70
N PRO A 334 10.10 10.62 -16.90
CA PRO A 334 9.27 11.35 -15.96
C PRO A 334 8.10 12.04 -16.69
N PRO A 335 6.95 12.22 -16.02
CA PRO A 335 5.85 12.97 -16.60
C PRO A 335 6.28 14.40 -17.00
N LYS A 336 5.57 14.98 -17.97
CA LYS A 336 5.86 16.35 -18.43
C LYS A 336 5.84 17.33 -17.25
N GLY A 337 6.87 18.16 -17.15
CA GLY A 337 7.05 19.14 -16.07
C GLY A 337 7.93 18.66 -14.92
N PHE A 338 8.23 17.36 -14.83
CA PHE A 338 9.15 16.82 -13.83
C PHE A 338 10.61 16.94 -14.30
N GLN A 339 11.50 17.20 -13.35
CA GLN A 339 12.94 17.21 -13.56
C GLN A 339 13.61 16.15 -12.69
N ILE A 340 14.58 15.43 -13.26
CA ILE A 340 15.34 14.40 -12.55
C ILE A 340 16.27 15.08 -11.55
N HIS A 341 16.14 14.71 -10.28
CA HIS A 341 16.95 15.25 -9.17
C HIS A 341 17.97 14.25 -8.64
N ALA A 342 17.68 12.95 -8.73
CA ALA A 342 18.59 11.89 -8.33
C ALA A 342 18.42 10.65 -9.18
N GLU A 343 19.52 9.97 -9.45
CA GLU A 343 19.53 8.59 -9.98
C GLU A 343 20.58 7.82 -9.18
N ILE A 344 20.19 6.67 -8.62
CA ILE A 344 20.98 5.95 -7.62
C ILE A 344 20.90 4.47 -7.95
N VAL A 345 22.04 3.79 -7.89
CA VAL A 345 22.14 2.34 -8.09
C VAL A 345 22.60 1.71 -6.78
N MET A 346 21.92 0.66 -6.34
CA MET A 346 22.23 -0.08 -5.11
C MET A 346 22.17 -1.59 -5.37
N GLU A 347 23.09 -2.34 -4.76
CA GLU A 347 23.07 -3.80 -4.75
C GLU A 347 22.54 -4.29 -3.42
N LEU A 348 21.43 -5.03 -3.43
CA LEU A 348 20.69 -5.42 -2.24
C LEU A 348 20.70 -6.95 -2.06
N PRO A 349 20.95 -7.47 -0.85
CA PRO A 349 21.02 -8.91 -0.57
C PRO A 349 19.62 -9.55 -0.38
N VAL A 350 18.70 -9.22 -1.28
CA VAL A 350 17.30 -9.68 -1.23
C VAL A 350 16.82 -10.18 -2.59
N GLU A 351 15.92 -11.15 -2.59
CA GLU A 351 15.19 -11.62 -3.77
C GLU A 351 14.30 -10.51 -4.33
N HIS A 352 14.34 -10.34 -5.65
CA HIS A 352 13.72 -9.19 -6.31
C HIS A 352 12.20 -9.11 -6.13
N GLY A 353 11.50 -10.25 -6.06
CA GLY A 353 10.06 -10.31 -5.86
C GLY A 353 9.64 -9.86 -4.47
N LEU A 354 10.42 -10.15 -3.44
CA LEU A 354 10.17 -9.63 -2.08
C LEU A 354 10.34 -8.11 -2.01
N LEU A 355 11.35 -7.57 -2.70
CA LEU A 355 11.52 -6.11 -2.79
C LEU A 355 10.36 -5.47 -3.57
N LEU A 356 9.92 -6.10 -4.67
CA LEU A 356 8.74 -5.64 -5.42
C LEU A 356 7.48 -5.67 -4.55
N ASP A 357 7.22 -6.75 -3.82
CA ASP A 357 6.07 -6.84 -2.92
C ASP A 357 6.06 -5.70 -1.89
N ASN A 358 7.22 -5.40 -1.29
CA ASN A 358 7.36 -4.30 -0.34
C ASN A 358 7.17 -2.91 -1.00
N LEU A 359 7.71 -2.68 -2.19
CA LEU A 359 7.53 -1.40 -2.91
C LEU A 359 6.09 -1.20 -3.40
N LEU A 360 5.36 -2.28 -3.64
CA LEU A 360 3.96 -2.28 -4.08
C LEU A 360 2.98 -2.24 -2.90
N ASP A 361 3.46 -2.23 -1.66
CA ASP A 361 2.68 -1.98 -0.45
C ASP A 361 3.03 -0.59 0.10
N LEU A 362 2.02 0.21 0.40
CA LEU A 362 2.19 1.50 1.06
C LEU A 362 1.55 1.51 2.46
N ALA A 363 0.79 0.46 2.81
CA ALA A 363 0.17 0.35 4.12
C ALA A 363 1.22 0.23 5.23
N HIS A 364 2.43 -0.28 4.93
CA HIS A 364 3.53 -0.35 5.91
C HIS A 364 4.15 1.01 6.24
N ALA A 365 3.95 2.04 5.41
CA ALA A 365 4.73 3.27 5.50
C ALA A 365 4.64 3.98 6.86
N PRO A 366 3.47 4.16 7.51
CA PRO A 366 3.38 4.78 8.84
C PRO A 366 4.09 3.99 9.95
N PHE A 367 4.32 2.69 9.75
CA PHE A 367 4.94 1.82 10.75
C PHE A 367 6.45 1.71 10.56
N THR A 368 6.89 1.60 9.30
CA THR A 368 8.30 1.38 8.97
C THR A 368 9.08 2.69 8.87
N HIS A 369 8.46 3.74 8.31
CA HIS A 369 9.11 5.01 7.97
C HIS A 369 8.88 6.12 9.00
N THR A 370 8.79 5.73 10.27
CA THR A 370 8.55 6.64 11.40
C THR A 370 9.68 7.65 11.63
N SER A 371 10.88 7.39 11.11
CA SER A 371 12.05 8.28 11.23
C SER A 371 12.39 9.06 9.96
N THR A 372 11.65 8.83 8.88
CA THR A 372 11.91 9.39 7.54
C THR A 372 10.67 10.11 7.01
N PHE A 373 10.08 9.68 5.89
CA PHE A 373 9.05 10.44 5.19
C PHE A 373 7.66 10.30 5.82
N ALA A 374 7.37 9.18 6.49
CA ALA A 374 6.11 8.96 7.17
C ALA A 374 6.12 9.43 8.64
N LYS A 375 7.15 10.17 9.06
CA LYS A 375 7.25 10.70 10.42
C LYS A 375 6.06 11.61 10.72
N GLY A 376 5.23 11.19 11.69
CA GLY A 376 4.05 11.93 12.12
C GLY A 376 2.82 11.71 11.23
N TRP A 377 2.84 10.74 10.31
CA TRP A 377 1.62 10.31 9.62
C TRP A 377 0.68 9.62 10.62
N SER A 378 -0.60 9.99 10.58
CA SER A 378 -1.63 9.25 11.31
C SER A 378 -1.84 7.88 10.66
N VAL A 379 -1.99 6.84 11.48
CA VAL A 379 -2.39 5.53 10.98
C VAL A 379 -3.88 5.60 10.61
N PRO A 380 -4.25 5.47 9.32
CA PRO A 380 -5.65 5.49 8.92
C PRO A 380 -6.37 4.24 9.43
N SER A 381 -7.67 4.35 9.70
CA SER A 381 -8.50 3.22 10.12
C SER A 381 -8.66 2.15 9.02
N LEU A 382 -8.57 2.56 7.76
CA LEU A 382 -8.65 1.68 6.60
C LEU A 382 -7.81 2.23 5.45
N VAL A 383 -6.96 1.37 4.87
CA VAL A 383 -6.23 1.64 3.64
C VAL A 383 -6.84 0.82 2.51
N LYS A 384 -7.07 1.45 1.36
CA LYS A 384 -7.52 0.75 0.16
C LYS A 384 -6.61 1.06 -1.01
N PHE A 385 -6.32 0.03 -1.80
CA PHE A 385 -5.73 0.22 -3.12
C PHE A 385 -6.83 0.14 -4.18
N LEU A 386 -7.17 1.28 -4.75
CA LEU A 386 -8.20 1.42 -5.77
C LEU A 386 -7.57 1.26 -7.14
N THR A 387 -8.04 0.28 -7.91
CA THR A 387 -7.50 -0.01 -9.24
C THR A 387 -8.61 -0.08 -10.27
N PRO A 388 -8.34 0.31 -11.53
CA PRO A 388 -9.22 -0.04 -12.63
C PRO A 388 -9.32 -1.57 -12.79
N SER A 389 -10.39 -2.01 -13.45
CA SER A 389 -10.68 -3.42 -13.71
C SER A 389 -9.58 -4.08 -14.56
N SER A 390 -8.99 -3.35 -15.50
CA SER A 390 -7.79 -3.70 -16.26
C SER A 390 -6.55 -2.94 -15.76
N GLY A 391 -5.37 -3.54 -15.87
CA GLY A 391 -4.10 -2.88 -15.60
C GLY A 391 -3.45 -3.15 -14.24
N LEU A 392 -2.20 -2.69 -14.14
CA LEU A 392 -1.31 -2.84 -12.99
C LEU A 392 -1.05 -1.47 -12.33
N GLU A 393 -2.03 -0.59 -12.39
CA GLU A 393 -2.00 0.77 -11.85
C GLU A 393 -3.15 0.98 -10.86
N GLY A 394 -2.98 1.94 -9.95
CA GLY A 394 -4.00 2.32 -8.99
C GLY A 394 -3.57 3.46 -8.08
N TYR A 395 -4.46 3.78 -7.15
CA TYR A 395 -4.32 4.89 -6.20
C TYR A 395 -4.56 4.39 -4.78
N TRP A 396 -3.76 4.88 -3.84
CA TRP A 396 -3.86 4.58 -2.42
C TRP A 396 -4.85 5.51 -1.72
N ASP A 397 -5.86 5.00 -1.02
CA ASP A 397 -6.76 5.83 -0.21
C ASP A 397 -6.44 5.59 1.28
N PRO A 398 -6.13 6.61 2.10
CA PRO A 398 -6.24 8.06 1.85
C PRO A 398 -4.95 8.78 1.40
N TYR A 399 -3.89 8.06 1.07
CA TYR A 399 -2.60 8.68 0.72
C TYR A 399 -2.60 9.25 -0.71
N PRO A 400 -2.21 10.50 -0.98
CA PRO A 400 -2.14 11.05 -2.34
C PRO A 400 -1.01 10.43 -3.18
N ILE A 401 -1.09 9.12 -3.45
CA ILE A 401 -0.05 8.32 -4.08
C ILE A 401 -0.68 7.45 -5.16
N ASP A 402 -0.32 7.75 -6.40
CA ASP A 402 -0.55 6.88 -7.54
C ASP A 402 0.61 5.90 -7.67
N MET A 403 0.32 4.65 -7.97
CA MET A 403 1.32 3.59 -8.10
C MET A 403 1.01 2.67 -9.29
N GLU A 404 2.05 2.30 -10.02
CA GLU A 404 1.97 1.44 -11.19
C GLU A 404 3.12 0.43 -11.19
N PHE A 405 2.79 -0.85 -11.36
CA PHE A 405 3.76 -1.89 -11.70
C PHE A 405 3.86 -2.04 -13.21
N ARG A 406 5.06 -1.79 -13.77
CA ARG A 406 5.38 -2.05 -15.16
C ARG A 406 6.23 -3.32 -15.28
N PRO A 407 5.72 -4.36 -15.96
CA PRO A 407 6.48 -5.57 -16.23
C PRO A 407 7.84 -5.29 -16.91
N PRO A 408 8.90 -6.04 -16.55
CA PRO A 408 8.88 -7.18 -15.63
C PRO A 408 9.25 -6.85 -14.17
N CYS A 409 9.83 -5.67 -13.91
CA CYS A 409 10.45 -5.37 -12.60
C CYS A 409 10.46 -3.89 -12.22
N MET A 410 9.58 -3.07 -12.81
CA MET A 410 9.58 -1.61 -12.63
C MET A 410 8.36 -1.20 -11.81
N VAL A 411 8.59 -0.30 -10.85
CA VAL A 411 7.55 0.32 -10.02
C VAL A 411 7.65 1.82 -10.17
N LEU A 412 6.56 2.44 -10.58
CA LEU A 412 6.41 3.88 -10.70
C LEU A 412 5.47 4.36 -9.60
N SER A 413 5.85 5.41 -8.91
CA SER A 413 4.96 6.08 -7.95
C SER A 413 4.98 7.59 -8.15
N THR A 414 3.84 8.23 -7.98
CA THR A 414 3.71 9.68 -7.95
C THR A 414 3.02 10.09 -6.67
N ILE A 415 3.76 10.81 -5.83
CA ILE A 415 3.36 11.21 -4.48
C ILE A 415 3.06 12.71 -4.48
N GLY A 416 1.85 13.08 -4.08
CA GLY A 416 1.47 14.45 -3.80
C GLY A 416 2.04 14.91 -2.46
N ILE A 417 2.89 15.93 -2.48
CA ILE A 417 3.47 16.53 -1.28
C ILE A 417 2.54 17.66 -0.83
N SER A 418 1.59 17.37 0.06
CA SER A 418 0.87 18.42 0.79
C SER A 418 1.54 18.67 2.14
N LYS A 419 1.34 19.85 2.76
CA LYS A 419 1.98 20.22 4.03
C LYS A 419 1.71 19.13 5.09
N PRO A 420 2.72 18.76 5.93
CA PRO A 420 2.56 17.74 6.96
C PRO A 420 1.32 18.02 7.83
N GLY A 421 0.39 17.06 7.91
CA GLY A 421 -0.83 17.14 8.72
C GLY A 421 -2.14 17.52 7.99
N LYS A 422 -2.16 17.62 6.65
CA LYS A 422 -3.37 17.93 5.85
C LYS A 422 -3.72 16.89 4.76
N LEU A 423 -3.19 15.67 4.87
CA LEU A 423 -3.34 14.64 3.83
C LEU A 423 -4.74 14.01 3.76
N GLU A 424 -5.63 14.27 4.71
CA GLU A 424 -6.98 13.68 4.72
C GLU A 424 -7.81 14.17 3.52
N GLY A 425 -8.18 13.22 2.64
CA GLY A 425 -9.11 13.43 1.54
C GLY A 425 -8.53 14.12 0.30
N GLN A 426 -7.20 14.28 0.21
CA GLN A 426 -6.56 14.82 -0.98
C GLN A 426 -6.11 13.68 -1.91
N SER A 427 -6.56 13.73 -3.17
CA SER A 427 -6.01 12.90 -4.24
C SER A 427 -4.67 13.47 -4.73
N THR A 428 -3.83 12.64 -5.37
CA THR A 428 -2.57 13.10 -5.99
C THR A 428 -2.81 14.32 -6.87
N LYS A 429 -3.86 14.29 -7.70
CA LYS A 429 -4.23 15.39 -8.63
C LYS A 429 -4.59 16.72 -7.94
N GLN A 430 -4.94 16.68 -6.66
CA GLN A 430 -5.29 17.87 -5.88
C GLN A 430 -4.07 18.48 -5.19
N CYS A 431 -2.92 17.81 -5.20
CA CYS A 431 -1.69 18.34 -4.66
C CYS A 431 -1.04 19.34 -5.63
N SER A 432 -0.37 20.36 -5.08
CA SER A 432 0.29 21.41 -5.87
C SER A 432 1.71 21.03 -6.31
N THR A 433 2.32 20.07 -5.63
CA THR A 433 3.72 19.67 -5.80
C THR A 433 3.82 18.17 -5.66
N HIS A 434 4.65 17.55 -6.50
CA HIS A 434 4.72 16.11 -6.64
C HIS A 434 6.16 15.61 -6.67
N LEU A 435 6.33 14.42 -6.09
CA LEU A 435 7.51 13.59 -6.20
C LEU A 435 7.16 12.38 -7.06
N HIS A 436 7.84 12.22 -8.19
CA HIS A 436 7.76 11.05 -9.04
C HIS A 436 8.98 10.16 -8.84
N GLN A 437 8.76 8.88 -8.63
CA GLN A 437 9.81 7.90 -8.37
C GLN A 437 9.68 6.73 -9.33
N LEU A 438 10.83 6.27 -9.81
CA LEU A 438 11.00 5.03 -10.56
C LEU A 438 11.94 4.12 -9.77
N HIS A 439 11.48 2.91 -9.50
CA HIS A 439 12.28 1.82 -8.94
C HIS A 439 12.35 0.67 -9.94
N VAL A 440 13.56 0.24 -10.31
CA VAL A 440 13.78 -0.96 -11.13
C VAL A 440 14.46 -2.00 -10.25
N CYS A 441 13.77 -3.11 -9.99
CA CYS A 441 14.27 -4.22 -9.17
C CYS A 441 14.84 -5.33 -10.06
N LEU A 442 16.03 -5.12 -10.62
CA LEU A 442 16.67 -6.06 -11.54
C LEU A 442 17.05 -7.36 -10.80
N PRO A 443 16.60 -8.55 -11.24
CA PRO A 443 17.01 -9.82 -10.65
C PRO A 443 18.48 -10.11 -10.98
N SER A 444 19.38 -9.84 -10.03
CA SER A 444 20.81 -10.12 -10.16
C SER A 444 21.10 -11.60 -9.92
N SER A 445 20.61 -12.13 -8.80
CA SER A 445 20.64 -13.54 -8.45
C SER A 445 19.43 -13.89 -7.59
N ARG A 446 19.25 -15.17 -7.24
CA ARG A 446 18.14 -15.62 -6.40
C ARG A 446 17.98 -14.86 -5.08
N ASN A 447 19.09 -14.35 -4.53
CA ASN A 447 19.12 -13.61 -3.26
C ASN A 447 19.75 -12.22 -3.40
N LYS A 448 19.89 -11.70 -4.62
CA LYS A 448 20.44 -10.37 -4.85
C LYS A 448 19.62 -9.62 -5.91
N THR A 449 19.41 -8.35 -5.63
CA THR A 449 18.67 -7.45 -6.51
C THR A 449 19.48 -6.19 -6.72
N ARG A 450 19.68 -5.79 -7.98
CA ARG A 450 20.20 -4.48 -8.32
C ARG A 450 19.04 -3.51 -8.45
N LEU A 451 18.98 -2.54 -7.54
CA LEU A 451 17.95 -1.52 -7.50
C LEU A 451 18.45 -0.26 -8.23
N LEU A 452 17.75 0.16 -9.28
CA LEU A 452 17.90 1.48 -9.88
C LEU A 452 16.76 2.36 -9.39
N TYR A 453 17.10 3.47 -8.73
CA TYR A 453 16.16 4.44 -8.22
C TYR A 453 16.34 5.79 -8.92
N ARG A 454 15.28 6.32 -9.53
CA ARG A 454 15.25 7.67 -10.12
C ARG A 454 14.19 8.49 -9.41
N MET A 455 14.60 9.68 -8.96
CA MET A 455 13.74 10.65 -8.28
C MET A 455 13.57 11.88 -9.17
N SER A 456 12.33 12.28 -9.41
CA SER A 456 12.00 13.48 -10.18
C SER A 456 10.98 14.34 -9.45
N LEU A 457 11.13 15.66 -9.52
CA LEU A 457 10.23 16.63 -8.87
C LEU A 457 9.68 17.59 -9.92
N ASP A 458 8.42 18.01 -9.77
CA ASP A 458 7.81 19.08 -10.58
C ASP A 458 8.03 20.48 -9.97
N PHE A 459 8.72 20.54 -8.82
CA PHE A 459 9.04 21.76 -8.09
C PHE A 459 10.54 21.82 -7.75
N ALA A 460 10.96 23.00 -7.28
CA ALA A 460 12.33 23.27 -6.84
C ALA A 460 13.44 22.87 -7.83
N PRO A 461 13.34 23.23 -9.13
CA PRO A 461 14.32 22.84 -10.15
C PRO A 461 15.74 23.34 -9.86
N VAL A 462 15.88 24.36 -9.01
CA VAL A 462 17.18 24.92 -8.61
C VAL A 462 18.00 23.94 -7.77
N LEU A 463 17.37 22.97 -7.09
CA LEU A 463 18.05 22.02 -6.20
C LEU A 463 19.07 21.14 -6.93
N GLN A 464 18.90 20.89 -8.23
CA GLN A 464 19.85 20.11 -9.02
C GLN A 464 21.22 20.80 -9.17
N TYR A 465 21.26 22.13 -9.06
CA TYR A 465 22.49 22.92 -9.21
C TYR A 465 23.20 23.17 -7.87
N VAL A 466 22.58 22.78 -6.76
CA VAL A 466 23.19 22.94 -5.44
C VAL A 466 24.34 21.94 -5.30
N PRO A 467 25.58 22.39 -5.02
CA PRO A 467 26.71 21.49 -4.85
C PRO A 467 26.45 20.42 -3.80
N PHE A 468 26.91 19.19 -4.07
CA PHE A 468 26.78 18.04 -3.17
C PHE A 468 25.34 17.57 -2.85
N MET A 469 24.31 18.15 -3.47
CA MET A 469 22.92 17.75 -3.24
C MET A 469 22.69 16.26 -3.59
N HIS A 470 23.39 15.73 -4.60
CA HIS A 470 23.36 14.30 -4.94
C HIS A 470 23.78 13.38 -3.79
N ILE A 471 24.70 13.82 -2.91
CA ILE A 471 25.13 13.07 -1.72
C ILE A 471 23.99 13.03 -0.70
N LEU A 472 23.32 14.17 -0.49
CA LEU A 472 22.17 14.26 0.42
C LEU A 472 21.02 13.38 -0.07
N TRP A 473 20.71 13.41 -1.36
CA TRP A 473 19.67 12.55 -1.95
C TRP A 473 20.01 11.08 -1.80
N ARG A 474 21.27 10.69 -2.04
CA ARG A 474 21.74 9.32 -1.80
C ARG A 474 21.55 8.92 -0.35
N HIS A 475 22.00 9.75 0.59
CA HIS A 475 21.87 9.46 2.01
C HIS A 475 20.40 9.28 2.43
N PHE A 476 19.50 10.14 1.95
CA PHE A 476 18.07 10.02 2.26
C PHE A 476 17.46 8.75 1.66
N ALA A 477 17.76 8.45 0.40
CA ALA A 477 17.29 7.24 -0.27
C ALA A 477 17.79 5.97 0.43
N GLU A 478 19.08 5.92 0.78
CA GLU A 478 19.68 4.81 1.55
C GLU A 478 19.03 4.69 2.93
N LYS A 479 18.75 5.80 3.61
CA LYS A 479 18.10 5.77 4.93
C LYS A 479 16.70 5.16 4.85
N VAL A 480 15.87 5.61 3.90
CA VAL A 480 14.51 5.08 3.69
C VAL A 480 14.58 3.60 3.32
N LEU A 481 15.43 3.24 2.35
CA LEU A 481 15.57 1.86 1.90
C LEU A 481 16.05 0.93 3.01
N ASN A 482 16.96 1.37 3.88
CA ASN A 482 17.43 0.55 5.01
C ASN A 482 16.33 0.28 6.05
N GLU A 483 15.34 1.17 6.19
CA GLU A 483 14.19 0.93 7.06
C GLU A 483 13.32 -0.22 6.54
N ASP A 484 13.16 -0.34 5.22
CA ASP A 484 12.48 -1.45 4.56
C ASP A 484 13.33 -2.73 4.56
N LEU A 485 14.60 -2.60 4.15
CA LEU A 485 15.48 -3.74 3.88
C LEU A 485 15.59 -4.68 5.08
N ARG A 486 15.64 -4.16 6.31
CA ARG A 486 15.65 -5.00 7.53
C ARG A 486 14.41 -5.90 7.65
N LEU A 487 13.24 -5.42 7.22
CA LEU A 487 11.99 -6.17 7.28
C LEU A 487 11.96 -7.22 6.18
N VAL A 488 12.32 -6.82 4.96
CA VAL A 488 12.31 -7.72 3.80
C VAL A 488 13.38 -8.82 3.96
N LEU A 489 14.53 -8.53 4.56
CA LEU A 489 15.52 -9.54 4.93
C LEU A 489 14.95 -10.56 5.93
N GLY A 490 14.19 -10.09 6.92
CA GLY A 490 13.51 -10.98 7.86
C GLY A 490 12.39 -11.81 7.21
N GLN A 491 11.74 -11.30 6.16
CA GLN A 491 10.80 -12.09 5.36
C GLN A 491 11.53 -13.14 4.53
N GLN A 492 12.64 -12.77 3.89
CA GLN A 492 13.46 -13.69 3.11
C GLN A 492 13.99 -14.86 3.94
N ASP A 493 14.49 -14.58 5.15
CA ASP A 493 14.96 -15.63 6.07
C ASP A 493 13.85 -16.64 6.38
N ARG A 494 12.67 -16.17 6.76
CA ARG A 494 11.50 -17.03 7.02
C ARG A 494 11.03 -17.78 5.77
N MET A 495 11.02 -17.11 4.62
CA MET A 495 10.66 -17.71 3.33
C MET A 495 11.56 -18.89 2.99
N ILE A 496 12.89 -18.70 3.11
CA ILE A 496 13.89 -19.75 2.88
C ILE A 496 13.68 -20.92 3.86
N ASN A 497 13.26 -20.63 5.09
CA ASN A 497 12.94 -21.63 6.11
C ASN A 497 11.55 -22.30 5.92
N GLY A 498 10.82 -21.97 4.85
CA GLY A 498 9.57 -22.64 4.47
C GLY A 498 8.29 -21.90 4.86
N GLU A 499 8.39 -20.73 5.49
CA GLU A 499 7.22 -19.88 5.74
C GLU A 499 6.70 -19.28 4.44
N ASN A 500 5.38 -19.16 4.30
CA ASN A 500 4.79 -18.46 3.17
C ASN A 500 4.64 -16.97 3.50
N VAL A 501 5.31 -16.11 2.74
CA VAL A 501 5.21 -14.65 2.95
C VAL A 501 3.83 -14.09 2.58
N TRP A 502 3.02 -14.84 1.83
CA TRP A 502 1.66 -14.50 1.42
C TRP A 502 0.59 -15.36 2.14
N ASN A 503 0.73 -15.54 3.45
CA ASN A 503 -0.19 -16.35 4.26
C ASN A 503 -1.66 -15.91 4.17
N MET A 504 -1.91 -14.61 4.31
CA MET A 504 -3.27 -14.04 4.36
C MET A 504 -3.32 -12.67 3.65
N PRO A 505 -3.43 -12.64 2.31
CA PRO A 505 -3.57 -11.39 1.58
C PRO A 505 -4.86 -10.65 1.97
N VAL A 506 -4.77 -9.33 2.15
CA VAL A 506 -5.89 -8.45 2.50
C VAL A 506 -6.15 -7.41 1.40
N SER A 507 -7.09 -6.49 1.62
CA SER A 507 -7.61 -5.58 0.59
C SER A 507 -6.56 -4.65 -0.02
N TYR A 508 -5.58 -4.19 0.77
CA TYR A 508 -4.52 -3.30 0.30
C TYR A 508 -3.40 -4.03 -0.46
N ASP A 509 -3.29 -5.35 -0.32
CA ASP A 509 -2.28 -6.17 -1.01
C ASP A 509 -2.58 -6.39 -2.51
N LYS A 510 -3.66 -5.78 -3.01
CA LYS A 510 -4.21 -6.04 -4.34
C LYS A 510 -3.16 -5.90 -5.45
N LEU A 511 -2.26 -4.93 -5.38
CA LEU A 511 -1.23 -4.73 -6.40
C LEU A 511 -0.15 -5.81 -6.35
N GLY A 512 0.36 -6.15 -5.16
CA GLY A 512 1.29 -7.26 -4.96
C GLY A 512 0.72 -8.59 -5.44
N VAL A 513 -0.55 -8.86 -5.11
CA VAL A 513 -1.28 -10.04 -5.61
C VAL A 513 -1.34 -10.06 -7.14
N ARG A 514 -1.67 -8.92 -7.78
CA ARG A 514 -1.69 -8.82 -9.25
C ARG A 514 -0.32 -9.07 -9.88
N TYR A 515 0.75 -8.52 -9.29
CA TYR A 515 2.13 -8.81 -9.71
C TYR A 515 2.45 -10.31 -9.64
N ARG A 516 2.14 -10.97 -8.50
CA ARG A 516 2.41 -12.40 -8.33
C ARG A 516 1.63 -13.26 -9.33
N LEU A 517 0.36 -12.96 -9.57
CA LEU A 517 -0.44 -13.63 -10.59
C LEU A 517 0.11 -13.42 -12.01
N TRP A 518 0.54 -12.19 -12.33
CA TRP A 518 1.21 -11.89 -13.58
C TRP A 518 2.50 -12.71 -13.76
N ARG A 519 3.35 -12.76 -12.72
CA ARG A 519 4.59 -13.54 -12.74
C ARG A 519 4.32 -15.03 -12.95
N THR A 520 3.37 -15.61 -12.20
CA THR A 520 2.97 -17.02 -12.39
C THR A 520 2.49 -17.28 -13.83
N ALA A 521 1.67 -16.39 -14.40
CA ALA A 521 1.20 -16.55 -15.77
C ALA A 521 2.32 -16.51 -16.82
N VAL A 522 3.36 -15.68 -16.60
CA VAL A 522 4.58 -15.65 -17.45
C VAL A 522 5.35 -16.96 -17.35
N GLU A 523 5.56 -17.45 -16.12
CA GLU A 523 6.29 -18.70 -15.88
C GLU A 523 5.55 -19.89 -16.49
N GLU A 524 4.22 -19.94 -16.35
CA GLU A 524 3.34 -20.96 -16.95
C GLU A 524 3.23 -20.83 -18.49
N GLY A 525 3.58 -19.67 -19.07
CA GLY A 525 3.55 -19.43 -20.51
C GLY A 525 2.14 -19.21 -21.05
N SER A 526 1.32 -18.51 -20.26
CA SER A 526 -0.03 -18.13 -20.65
C SER A 526 -0.03 -17.32 -21.94
N LYS A 527 -0.91 -17.67 -22.88
CA LYS A 527 -1.05 -16.95 -24.18
C LYS A 527 -1.47 -15.50 -24.00
N THR A 528 -2.23 -15.21 -22.95
CA THR A 528 -2.67 -13.87 -22.58
C THR A 528 -2.23 -13.62 -21.16
N LEU A 529 -1.35 -12.63 -20.96
CA LEU A 529 -0.90 -12.26 -19.63
C LEU A 529 -2.02 -11.49 -18.91
N PRO A 530 -2.29 -11.79 -17.63
CA PRO A 530 -3.32 -11.09 -16.88
C PRO A 530 -2.94 -9.62 -16.75
N PHE A 531 -3.94 -8.74 -16.78
CA PHE A 531 -3.79 -7.29 -16.64
C PHE A 531 -2.97 -6.60 -17.76
N SER A 532 -2.72 -7.29 -18.88
CA SER A 532 -2.27 -6.65 -20.11
C SER A 532 -3.37 -5.72 -20.65
N LYS A 533 -2.99 -4.55 -21.17
CA LYS A 533 -3.90 -3.55 -21.76
C LYS A 533 -4.41 -4.02 -23.13
#